data_AF-Q9CSM7-F1
#
_entry.id   AF-Q9CSM7-F1
#
_cell.length_a   1.000
_cell.length_b   1.000
_cell.length_c   1.000
_cell.angle_alpha   90.00
_cell.angle_beta   90.00
_cell.angle_gamma   90.00
#
_symmetry.space_group_name_H-M   'P 1'
#
loop_
_entity.id
_entity.type
_entity.pdbx_description
1 polymer ?
#
loop_
_entity_poly.entity_id
_entity_poly.type
_entity_poly.pdbx_seq_one_letter_code
_entity_poly.pdbx_strand_id
1 'polypeptide(L)' 'MEKQEELKRSAMRAVAALLTNPEVRKSPTVADFSAQIRSNPELTTLFESIQKDTASGPSTDSMELS' A
#
# COMPACT_ATOMS: atom_id res chain seq x y z
N MET A 1 18.31 -8.31 -2.16
CA MET A 1 17.30 -8.18 -1.09
C MET A 1 16.60 -6.83 -1.19
N GLU A 2 17.30 -5.70 -1.02
CA GLU A 2 16.68 -4.35 -1.00
C GLU A 2 15.81 -4.03 -2.22
N LYS A 3 16.26 -4.32 -3.45
CA LYS A 3 15.49 -4.04 -4.67
C LYS A 3 14.18 -4.82 -4.77
N GLN A 4 14.12 -6.03 -4.21
CA GLN A 4 12.91 -6.86 -4.19
C GLN A 4 11.92 -6.35 -3.12
N GLU A 5 12.44 -5.94 -1.97
CA GLU A 5 11.65 -5.35 -0.89
C GLU A 5 11.05 -4.01 -1.30
N GLU A 6 11.81 -3.15 -2.00
CA GLU A 6 11.29 -1.90 -2.55
C GLU A 6 10.23 -2.15 -3.62
N LEU A 7 10.42 -3.15 -4.49
CA LEU A 7 9.41 -3.51 -5.48
C LEU A 7 8.11 -3.96 -4.82
N LYS A 8 8.17 -4.84 -3.81
CA LYS A 8 7.01 -5.27 -3.02
C LYS A 8 6.31 -4.08 -2.38
N ARG A 9 7.06 -3.17 -1.74
CA ARG A 9 6.52 -1.95 -1.11
C ARG A 9 5.85 -1.03 -2.12
N SER A 10 6.47 -0.80 -3.27
CA SER A 10 5.93 0.02 -4.35
C SER A 10 4.62 -0.56 -4.90
N ALA A 11 4.60 -1.87 -5.17
CA ALA A 11 3.39 -2.56 -5.62
C ALA A 11 2.26 -2.45 -4.57
N MET A 12 2.58 -2.64 -3.29
CA MET A 12 1.61 -2.58 -2.21
C MET A 12 1.09 -1.16 -1.95
N ARG A 13 1.92 -0.12 -2.17
CA ARG A 13 1.46 1.29 -2.20
C ARG A 13 0.45 1.54 -3.32
N ALA A 14 0.70 1.03 -4.52
CA ALA A 14 -0.26 1.14 -5.62
C ALA A 14 -1.60 0.45 -5.31
N VAL A 15 -1.57 -0.73 -4.68
CA VAL A 15 -2.77 -1.43 -4.21
C VAL A 15 -3.52 -0.62 -3.17
N ALA A 16 -2.82 -0.05 -2.18
CA ALA A 16 -3.45 0.78 -1.15
C ALA A 16 -4.17 1.98 -1.77
N ALA A 17 -3.54 2.64 -2.75
CA ALA A 17 -4.15 3.73 -3.51
C ALA A 17 -5.39 3.28 -4.30
N LEU A 18 -5.32 2.14 -4.99
CA LEU A 18 -6.46 1.56 -5.72
C LEU A 18 -7.66 1.29 -4.80
N LEU A 19 -7.40 0.79 -3.59
CA LEU A 19 -8.43 0.50 -2.59
C LEU A 19 -9.09 1.76 -2.00
N THR A 20 -8.51 2.95 -2.16
CA THR A 20 -9.18 4.19 -1.75
C THR A 20 -10.42 4.46 -2.61
N ASN A 21 -10.41 4.07 -3.88
CA ASN A 21 -11.50 4.29 -4.81
C ASN A 21 -12.70 3.35 -4.49
N PRO A 22 -13.90 3.89 -4.22
CA PRO A 22 -15.08 3.09 -3.87
C PRO A 22 -15.54 2.12 -4.96
N GLU A 23 -15.39 2.48 -6.23
CA GLU A 23 -15.80 1.63 -7.36
C GLU A 23 -14.84 0.46 -7.53
N VAL A 24 -13.54 0.70 -7.31
CA VAL A 24 -12.51 -0.34 -7.36
C VAL A 24 -12.71 -1.38 -6.26
N ARG A 25 -13.16 -0.96 -5.06
CA ARG A 25 -13.47 -1.87 -3.95
C ARG A 25 -14.62 -2.85 -4.24
N LYS A 26 -15.49 -2.55 -5.20
CA LYS A 26 -16.58 -3.46 -5.62
C LYS A 26 -16.11 -4.52 -6.63
N SER A 27 -14.91 -4.36 -7.18
CA SER A 27 -14.37 -5.32 -8.15
C SER A 27 -14.08 -6.67 -7.48
N PRO A 28 -14.58 -7.79 -8.01
CA PRO A 28 -14.28 -9.14 -7.50
C PRO A 28 -12.78 -9.40 -7.42
N THR A 29 -12.02 -8.95 -8.42
CA THR A 29 -10.57 -9.12 -8.46
C THR A 29 -9.86 -8.45 -7.28
N VAL A 30 -10.35 -7.27 -6.87
CA VAL A 30 -9.78 -6.51 -5.75
C VAL A 30 -10.19 -7.13 -4.42
N ALA A 31 -11.40 -7.68 -4.33
CA ALA A 31 -11.85 -8.43 -3.17
C ALA A 31 -11.01 -9.70 -2.95
N ASP A 32 -10.77 -10.48 -4.01
CA ASP A 32 -9.93 -11.67 -3.97
C ASP A 32 -8.49 -11.33 -3.58
N PHE A 33 -7.92 -10.29 -4.19
CA PHE A 33 -6.57 -9.84 -3.85
C PHE A 33 -6.46 -9.38 -2.39
N SER A 34 -7.47 -8.66 -1.88
CA SER A 34 -7.53 -8.27 -0.48
C SER A 34 -7.63 -9.48 0.45
N ALA A 35 -8.35 -10.53 0.05
CA ALA A 35 -8.41 -11.78 0.80
C ALA A 35 -7.03 -12.48 0.81
N GLN A 36 -6.31 -12.48 -0.31
CA GLN A 36 -4.95 -13.02 -0.39
C GLN A 36 -3.98 -12.28 0.53
N ILE A 37 -4.01 -10.94 0.57
CA ILE A 37 -3.20 -10.15 1.51
C ILE A 37 -3.51 -10.57 2.95
N ARG A 38 -4.79 -10.63 3.34
CA ARG A 38 -5.20 -11.00 4.70
C ARG A 38 -4.86 -12.45 5.08
N SER A 39 -4.81 -13.34 4.10
CA SER A 39 -4.41 -14.74 4.33
C SER A 39 -2.90 -14.92 4.57
N ASN A 40 -2.10 -13.90 4.25
CA ASN A 40 -0.65 -13.92 4.39
C ASN A 40 -0.20 -12.89 5.46
N PRO A 41 0.31 -13.33 6.62
CA PRO A 41 0.76 -12.43 7.69
C PRO A 41 1.85 -11.43 7.29
N GLU A 42 2.80 -11.83 6.41
CA GLU A 42 3.85 -10.94 5.90
C GLU A 42 3.25 -9.80 5.09
N LEU A 43 2.35 -10.14 4.16
CA LEU A 43 1.68 -9.15 3.31
C LEU A 43 0.72 -8.27 4.11
N THR A 44 0.03 -8.83 5.10
CA THR A 44 -0.84 -8.07 6.02
C THR A 44 -0.04 -7.02 6.77
N THR A 45 1.08 -7.42 7.40
CA THR A 45 1.96 -6.52 8.15
C THR A 45 2.50 -5.40 7.26
N LEU A 46 2.94 -5.76 6.04
CA LEU A 46 3.43 -4.80 5.07
C LEU A 46 2.35 -3.80 4.62
N PHE A 47 1.15 -4.31 4.33
CA PHE A 47 0.03 -3.49 3.88
C PHE A 47 -0.42 -2.51 4.98
N GLU A 48 -0.51 -2.95 6.22
CA GLU A 48 -0.82 -2.07 7.37
C GLU A 48 0.23 -0.98 7.57
N SER A 49 1.52 -1.31 7.46
CA SER A 49 2.61 -0.33 7.54
C SER A 49 2.44 0.74 6.46
N ILE A 50 2.16 0.32 5.22
CA ILE A 50 1.97 1.23 4.09
C ILE A 50 0.73 2.11 4.29
N GLN A 51 -0.38 1.54 4.78
CA GLN A 51 -1.59 2.32 5.05
C GLN A 51 -1.32 3.43 6.08
N LYS A 52 -0.54 3.14 7.13
CA LYS A 52 -0.10 4.14 8.12
C LYS A 52 0.77 5.21 7.47
N ASP A 53 1.76 4.83 6.66
CA ASP A 53 2.66 5.76 5.95
C ASP A 53 1.89 6.68 4.98
N THR A 54 0.85 6.15 4.31
CA THR A 54 0.01 6.95 3.39
C THR A 54 -0.97 7.88 4.12
N ALA A 55 -1.38 7.54 5.34
CA ALA A 55 -2.29 8.32 6.15
C ALA A 55 -1.60 9.52 6.84
N SER A 56 -0.29 9.46 7.04
CA SER A 56 0.51 10.56 7.59
C SER A 56 0.65 11.79 6.68
N GLY A 57 0.07 11.77 5.47
CA GLY A 57 0.29 12.81 4.47
C GLY A 57 1.72 12.81 3.95
N PRO A 58 2.04 13.53 2.86
CA PRO A 58 3.42 13.78 2.52
C PRO A 58 4.03 14.55 3.70
N SER A 59 5.01 13.98 4.40
CA SER A 59 5.85 14.77 5.30
C SER A 59 6.44 15.91 4.46
N THR A 60 5.88 17.11 4.61
CA THR A 60 6.36 18.35 4.00
C THR A 60 7.72 18.80 4.55
N ASP A 61 8.31 18.04 5.48
CA ASP A 61 9.69 18.19 5.92
C ASP A 61 10.66 17.59 4.90
N SER A 62 10.86 18.31 3.79
CA SER A 62 12.15 18.42 3.06
C SER A 62 11.92 19.02 1.67
N MET A 63 11.32 20.21 1.63
CA MET A 63 11.66 21.18 0.59
C MET A 63 12.20 22.42 1.29
N GLU A 64 13.33 22.28 1.99
CA GLU A 64 14.18 23.43 2.26
C GLU A 64 14.81 23.79 0.91
N LEU A 65 14.17 24.71 0.18
CA LEU A 65 14.82 25.39 -0.94
C LEU A 65 16.00 26.17 -0.37
N SER A 66 17.22 25.74 -0.73
CA SER A 66 18.45 26.53 -0.57
C SER A 66 18.39 27.84 -1.35
#